data_AF-F8GGQ6-F1
#
_entry.id   AF-F8GGQ6-F1
#
_cell.length_a   1.000
_cell.length_b   1.000
_cell.length_c   1.000
_cell.angle_alpha   90.00
_cell.angle_beta   90.00
_cell.angle_gamma   90.00
#
_symmetry.space_group_name_H-M   'P 1'
#
loop_
_entity.id
_entity.type
_entity.pdbx_description
1 polymer ?
#
loop_
_entity_poly.entity_id
_entity_poly.type
_entity_poly.pdbx_seq_one_letter_code
_entity_poly.pdbx_strand_id
1 'polypeptide(L)'
;MRTLSKILRADDQNSQLSFMCPGCKQVHIIKHGDGSGPRWAWNGDVEKPTFAPSILVRGKTLTDKGNRDIEDWREAGCPKGDQPFESVARVCHSFVTHGQIQFLADSTHELAGQTVDLPEFTE
;
A
#
# COMPACT_ATOMS: atom_id res chain seq x y z
N MET A 1 -11.96 9.86 -5.15
CA MET A 1 -11.18 8.99 -6.07
C MET A 1 -12.08 8.55 -7.21
N ARG A 2 -11.63 8.68 -8.46
CA ARG A 2 -12.34 8.24 -9.66
C ARG A 2 -11.96 6.80 -10.00
N THR A 3 -12.93 5.98 -10.39
CA THR A 3 -12.68 4.61 -10.87
C THR A 3 -12.14 4.64 -12.30
N LEU A 4 -10.97 4.03 -12.53
CA LEU A 4 -10.39 3.87 -13.87
C LEU A 4 -10.69 2.48 -14.44
N SER A 5 -10.58 1.45 -13.60
CA SER A 5 -10.81 0.05 -13.95
C SER A 5 -11.22 -0.74 -12.71
N LYS A 6 -11.33 -2.06 -12.83
CA LYS A 6 -11.53 -2.96 -11.68
C LYS A 6 -10.40 -2.90 -10.66
N ILE A 7 -9.17 -2.64 -11.09
CA ILE A 7 -7.96 -2.73 -10.24
C ILE A 7 -7.33 -1.36 -9.92
N LEU A 8 -7.70 -0.30 -10.64
CA LEU A 8 -7.05 1.01 -10.56
C LEU A 8 -8.04 2.14 -10.26
N ARG A 9 -7.61 3.06 -9.40
CA ARG A 9 -8.31 4.32 -9.08
C ARG A 9 -7.39 5.51 -9.34
N ALA A 10 -7.97 6.66 -9.62
CA ALA A 10 -7.25 7.92 -9.79
C ALA A 10 -7.73 9.00 -8.84
N ASP A 11 -6.82 9.89 -8.47
CA ASP A 11 -7.11 11.21 -7.96
C ASP A 11 -6.37 12.24 -8.82
N ASP A 12 -7.10 12.78 -9.80
CA ASP A 12 -6.58 13.69 -10.81
C ASP A 12 -6.08 15.01 -10.19
N GLN A 13 -6.65 15.45 -9.06
CA GLN A 13 -6.24 16.70 -8.38
C GLN A 13 -4.83 16.59 -7.79
N ASN A 14 -4.45 15.39 -7.36
CA ASN A 14 -3.15 15.14 -6.74
C ASN A 14 -2.21 14.29 -7.61
N SER A 15 -2.61 13.99 -8.85
CA SER A 15 -1.89 13.11 -9.79
C SER A 15 -1.53 11.76 -9.16
N GLN A 16 -2.50 11.14 -8.47
CA GLN A 16 -2.32 9.88 -7.76
C GLN A 16 -3.02 8.73 -8.48
N LEU A 17 -2.38 7.57 -8.44
CA LEU A 17 -2.96 6.29 -8.83
C LEU A 17 -2.94 5.36 -7.62
N SER A 18 -4.06 4.69 -7.39
CA SER A 18 -4.24 3.79 -6.24
C SER A 18 -4.64 2.40 -6.70
N PHE A 19 -4.06 1.38 -6.07
CA PHE A 19 -4.36 -0.03 -6.32
C PHE A 19 -4.34 -0.82 -5.01
N MET A 20 -5.09 -1.93 -4.94
CA MET A 20 -5.09 -2.81 -3.78
C MET A 20 -3.83 -3.68 -3.79
N CYS A 21 -3.02 -3.62 -2.73
CA CYS A 21 -1.84 -4.46 -2.57
C CYS A 21 -2.22 -5.76 -1.86
N PRO A 22 -2.13 -6.95 -2.49
CA PRO A 22 -2.52 -8.21 -1.86
C PRO A 22 -1.58 -8.63 -0.72
N GLY A 23 -0.31 -8.18 -0.73
CA GLY A 23 0.66 -8.47 0.32
C GLY A 23 0.46 -7.64 1.60
N CYS A 24 0.08 -6.36 1.44
CA CYS A 24 -0.24 -5.49 2.57
C CYS A 24 -1.72 -5.55 2.98
N LYS A 25 -2.60 -6.04 2.10
CA LYS A 25 -4.07 -6.01 2.26
C LYS A 25 -4.58 -4.58 2.50
N GLN A 26 -3.95 -3.63 1.82
CA GLN A 26 -4.15 -2.19 1.96
C GLN A 26 -4.01 -1.51 0.59
N VAL A 27 -4.63 -0.34 0.43
CA VAL A 27 -4.48 0.48 -0.77
C VAL A 27 -3.09 1.10 -0.81
N HIS A 28 -2.36 0.85 -1.89
CA HIS A 28 -1.11 1.53 -2.20
C HIS A 28 -1.38 2.70 -3.15
N ILE A 29 -0.61 3.77 -2.99
CA ILE A 29 -0.75 5.00 -3.77
C ILE A 29 0.61 5.36 -4.34
N ILE A 30 0.64 5.67 -5.63
CA ILE A 30 1.79 6.30 -6.29
C ILE A 30 1.36 7.66 -6.84
N LYS A 31 2.34 8.54 -7.05
CA LYS A 31 2.15 9.79 -7.80
C LYS A 31 2.79 9.65 -9.18
N HIS A 32 2.15 10.21 -10.21
CA HIS A 32 2.65 10.18 -11.58
C HIS A 32 2.63 11.57 -12.22
N GLY A 33 3.27 11.70 -13.39
CA GLY A 33 3.39 12.98 -14.08
C GLY A 33 4.36 13.95 -13.38
N ASP A 34 4.19 15.25 -13.63
CA ASP A 34 5.06 16.28 -13.09
C ASP A 34 4.76 16.59 -11.60
N GLY A 35 5.72 17.26 -10.94
CA GLY A 35 5.57 17.80 -9.60
C GLY A 35 6.58 17.28 -8.57
N SER A 36 6.42 17.70 -7.32
CA SER A 36 7.41 17.47 -6.26
C SER A 36 7.33 16.07 -5.63
N GLY A 37 8.50 15.53 -5.25
CA GLY A 37 8.63 14.23 -4.62
C GLY A 37 8.64 13.06 -5.63
N PRO A 38 8.58 11.81 -5.16
CA PRO A 38 8.64 10.63 -6.02
C PRO A 38 7.55 10.65 -7.11
N ARG A 39 7.95 10.37 -8.37
CA ARG A 39 7.07 10.29 -9.53
C ARG A 39 7.37 9.05 -10.34
N TRP A 40 6.35 8.20 -10.48
CA TRP A 40 6.43 7.00 -11.29
C TRP A 40 5.99 7.30 -12.72
N ALA A 41 6.71 6.72 -13.67
CA ALA A 41 6.22 6.56 -15.01
C ALA A 41 5.04 5.58 -14.99
N TRP A 42 4.04 5.86 -15.81
CA TRP A 42 2.88 4.98 -16.04
C TRP A 42 2.67 4.83 -17.54
N ASN A 43 2.43 3.61 -17.98
CA ASN A 43 2.18 3.29 -19.39
C ASN A 43 0.79 3.75 -19.89
N GLY A 44 -0.06 4.31 -19.04
CA GLY A 44 -1.41 4.77 -19.40
C GLY A 44 -2.47 3.67 -19.46
N ASP A 45 -2.09 2.40 -19.27
CA ASP A 45 -3.03 1.28 -19.27
C ASP A 45 -3.67 1.14 -17.88
N VAL A 46 -5.00 1.09 -17.84
CA VAL A 46 -5.80 1.00 -16.62
C VAL A 46 -6.13 -0.44 -16.24
N GLU A 47 -6.09 -1.37 -17.20
CA GLU A 47 -6.37 -2.80 -16.99
C GLU A 47 -5.07 -3.59 -16.79
N LYS A 48 -3.97 -3.15 -17.42
CA LYS A 48 -2.63 -3.74 -17.33
C LYS A 48 -1.59 -2.67 -17.00
N PRO A 49 -1.72 -1.99 -15.85
CA PRO A 49 -0.81 -0.92 -15.47
C PRO A 49 0.62 -1.44 -15.35
N THR A 50 1.55 -0.59 -15.76
CA THR A 50 2.98 -0.74 -15.50
C THR A 50 3.47 0.55 -14.86
N PHE A 51 4.16 0.42 -13.73
CA PHE A 51 4.76 1.54 -13.01
C PHE A 51 6.28 1.36 -12.93
N ALA A 52 7.02 2.45 -13.16
CA ALA A 52 8.47 2.45 -13.05
C ALA A 52 8.96 3.71 -12.33
N PRO A 53 9.96 3.62 -11.42
CA PRO A 53 10.70 2.43 -11.00
C PRO A 53 9.89 1.55 -10.02
N SER A 54 10.55 0.72 -9.20
CA SER A 54 9.89 -0.04 -8.14
C SER A 54 9.16 0.88 -7.15
N ILE A 55 8.19 0.30 -6.45
CA ILE A 55 7.37 0.94 -5.43
C ILE A 55 7.84 0.43 -4.07
N LEU A 56 8.25 1.34 -3.18
CA LEU A 56 8.69 1.03 -1.84
C LEU A 56 7.77 1.70 -0.81
N VAL A 57 7.01 0.88 -0.09
CA VAL A 57 6.14 1.32 1.01
C VAL A 57 6.74 0.87 2.33
N ARG A 58 6.86 1.82 3.28
CA ARG A 58 7.32 1.58 4.64
C ARG A 58 6.23 1.99 5.61
N GLY A 59 5.99 1.16 6.62
CA GLY A 59 4.98 1.41 7.65
C GLY A 59 5.29 0.67 8.94
N LYS A 60 4.32 0.68 9.86
CA LYS A 60 4.36 -0.12 11.08
C LYS A 60 3.03 -0.86 11.22
N THR A 61 3.08 -2.08 11.73
CA THR A 61 1.89 -2.85 12.11
C THR A 61 2.00 -3.19 13.59
N LEU A 62 0.89 -3.07 14.32
CA LEU A 62 0.84 -3.46 15.72
C LEU A 62 1.18 -4.96 15.87
N THR A 63 1.93 -5.29 16.92
CA THR A 63 2.09 -6.69 17.32
C THR A 63 0.78 -7.19 17.95
N ASP A 64 0.68 -8.49 18.22
CA ASP A 64 -0.45 -9.03 18.99
C ASP A 64 -0.59 -8.35 20.35
N LYS A 65 0.54 -7.97 20.97
CA LYS A 65 0.52 -7.17 22.20
C LYS A 65 -0.01 -5.77 21.94
N GLY A 66 0.52 -5.07 20.93
CA GLY A 66 0.05 -3.74 20.56
C GLY A 66 -1.45 -3.70 20.23
N ASN A 67 -1.98 -4.76 19.60
CA ASN A 67 -3.42 -4.92 19.33
C ASN A 67 -4.25 -5.09 20.61
N ARG A 68 -3.80 -5.90 21.58
CA ARG A 68 -4.48 -6.00 22.87
C ARG A 68 -4.41 -4.69 23.66
N ASP A 69 -3.24 -4.07 23.70
CA ASP A 69 -3.04 -2.81 24.43
C ASP A 69 -3.94 -1.69 23.89
N ILE A 70 -4.15 -1.62 22.56
CA ILE A 70 -5.06 -0.62 21.97
C ILE A 70 -6.53 -0.94 22.23
N GLU A 71 -6.91 -2.22 22.33
CA GLU A 71 -8.25 -2.64 22.73
C GLU A 71 -8.54 -2.23 24.19
N ASP A 72 -7.65 -2.59 25.12
CA ASP A 72 -7.75 -2.21 26.54
C ASP A 72 -7.83 -0.68 26.69
N TRP A 73 -7.01 0.06 25.94
CA TRP A 73 -7.02 1.53 25.94
C TRP A 73 -8.35 2.12 25.44
N ARG A 74 -8.96 1.50 24.41
CA ARG A 74 -10.27 1.92 23.90
C ARG A 74 -11.37 1.64 24.92
N GLU A 75 -11.36 0.47 25.55
CA GLU A 75 -12.33 0.11 26.59
C GLU A 75 -12.23 1.02 27.82
N ALA A 76 -11.02 1.46 28.17
CA ALA A 76 -10.77 2.43 29.24
C ALA A 76 -11.21 3.87 28.91
N GLY A 77 -11.89 4.10 27.79
CA GLY A 77 -12.40 5.42 27.40
C GLY A 77 -11.34 6.33 26.79
N CYS A 78 -10.33 5.75 26.13
CA CYS A 78 -9.31 6.49 25.38
C CYS A 78 -8.52 7.52 26.23
N PRO A 79 -7.92 7.13 27.38
CA PRO A 79 -7.22 8.06 28.26
C PRO A 79 -6.06 8.79 27.56
N LYS A 80 -5.84 10.07 27.87
CA LYS A 80 -4.76 10.88 27.29
C LYS A 80 -3.39 10.46 27.85
N GLY A 81 -2.38 10.37 26.99
CA GLY A 81 -0.99 10.06 27.35
C GLY A 81 -0.18 9.58 26.14
N ASP A 82 1.11 9.31 26.33
CA ASP A 82 1.95 8.67 25.30
C ASP A 82 1.41 7.27 25.00
N GLN A 83 1.17 6.98 23.72
CA GLN A 83 0.60 5.73 23.24
C GLN A 83 1.57 4.98 22.32
N PRO A 84 2.74 4.52 22.80
CA PRO A 84 3.57 3.63 22.00
C PRO A 84 2.98 2.22 22.09
N PHE A 85 1.84 1.98 21.43
CA PHE A 85 1.41 0.61 21.20
C PHE A 85 2.51 -0.12 20.43
N GLU A 86 2.88 -1.30 20.92
CA GLU A 86 3.99 -2.04 20.36
C GLU A 86 3.73 -2.35 18.89
N SER A 87 4.70 -2.05 18.03
CA SER A 87 4.58 -2.25 16.59
C SER A 87 5.90 -2.69 15.98
N VAL A 88 5.80 -3.41 14.87
CA VAL A 88 6.92 -3.86 14.06
C VAL A 88 6.96 -3.11 12.73
N ALA A 89 8.17 -2.86 12.24
CA ALA A 89 8.37 -2.22 10.94
C ALA A 89 7.88 -3.14 9.80
N ARG A 90 7.21 -2.56 8.82
CA ARG A 90 6.74 -3.24 7.62
C ARG A 90 7.35 -2.61 6.38
N VAL A 91 7.78 -3.46 5.47
CA VAL A 91 8.29 -3.08 4.15
C VAL A 91 7.50 -3.86 3.12
N CYS A 92 7.04 -3.16 2.09
CA CYS A 92 6.54 -3.75 0.86
C CYS A 92 7.30 -3.10 -0.29
N HIS A 93 8.07 -3.90 -1.00
CA HIS A 93 8.87 -3.44 -2.12
C HIS A 93 8.46 -4.26 -3.34
N SER A 94 7.96 -3.60 -4.38
CA SER A 94 7.38 -4.29 -5.52
C SER A 94 7.62 -3.60 -6.86
N PHE A 95 7.51 -4.37 -7.93
CA PHE A 95 7.26 -3.88 -9.27
C PHE A 95 5.82 -4.16 -9.66
N VAL A 96 5.22 -3.26 -10.43
CA VAL A 96 3.92 -3.50 -11.06
C VAL A 96 4.11 -3.43 -12.56
N THR A 97 3.83 -4.53 -13.25
CA THR A 97 4.03 -4.67 -14.69
C THR A 97 2.91 -5.51 -15.29
N HIS A 98 2.28 -5.03 -16.37
CA HIS A 98 1.21 -5.73 -17.07
C HIS A 98 0.06 -6.19 -16.15
N GLY A 99 -0.30 -5.41 -15.13
CA GLY A 99 -1.37 -5.76 -14.19
C GLY A 99 -0.99 -6.82 -13.14
N GLN A 100 0.26 -7.25 -13.10
CA GLN A 100 0.80 -8.12 -12.05
C GLN A 100 1.68 -7.32 -11.10
N ILE A 101 1.72 -7.75 -9.84
CA ILE A 101 2.60 -7.23 -8.81
C ILE A 101 3.65 -8.28 -8.45
N GLN A 102 4.92 -7.94 -8.64
CA GLN A 102 6.08 -8.73 -8.23
C GLN A 102 6.63 -8.14 -6.94
N PHE A 103 6.63 -8.90 -5.85
CA PHE A 103 7.22 -8.50 -4.58
C PHE A 103 8.70 -8.91 -4.51
N LEU A 104 9.55 -7.99 -4.05
CA LEU A 104 10.96 -8.25 -3.81
C LEU A 104 11.19 -8.91 -2.46
N ALA A 105 12.34 -9.58 -2.34
CA ALA A 105 12.70 -10.41 -1.18
C ALA A 105 12.86 -9.62 0.13
N ASP A 106 13.01 -8.30 0.07
CA ASP A 106 13.07 -7.39 1.22
C ASP A 106 11.68 -6.95 1.73
N SER A 107 10.60 -7.42 1.10
CA SER A 107 9.25 -7.26 1.64
C SER A 107 9.08 -8.13 2.90
N THR A 108 8.38 -7.61 3.92
CA THR A 108 8.22 -8.32 5.19
C THR A 108 6.86 -9.03 5.35
N HIS A 109 6.08 -9.13 4.27
CA HIS A 109 4.78 -9.82 4.25
C HIS A 109 4.88 -11.21 3.60
N GLU A 110 3.84 -12.03 3.76
CA GLU A 110 3.78 -13.42 3.28
C GLU A 110 4.05 -13.60 1.77
N LEU A 111 3.74 -12.59 0.95
CA LEU A 111 3.98 -12.63 -0.50
C LEU A 111 5.39 -12.21 -0.93
N ALA A 112 6.35 -12.04 -0.02
CA ALA A 112 7.72 -11.66 -0.37
C ALA A 112 8.35 -12.64 -1.39
N GLY A 113 8.97 -12.10 -2.44
CA GLY A 113 9.57 -12.91 -3.52
C GLY A 113 8.56 -13.54 -4.49
N GLN A 114 7.27 -13.28 -4.35
CA GLN A 114 6.22 -13.83 -5.21
C GLN A 114 5.71 -12.80 -6.24
N THR A 115 5.18 -13.30 -7.35
CA THR A 115 4.44 -12.50 -8.34
C THR A 115 3.01 -13.00 -8.39
N VAL A 116 2.05 -12.09 -8.29
CA VAL A 116 0.61 -12.39 -8.36
C VAL A 116 -0.11 -11.33 -9.19
N ASP A 117 -1.32 -11.63 -9.65
CA ASP A 117 -2.18 -10.62 -10.29
C ASP A 117 -2.59 -9.54 -9.29
N LEU A 118 -2.74 -8.30 -9.77
CA LEU A 118 -3.39 -7.26 -8.98
C LEU A 118 -4.86 -7.66 -8.75
N PRO A 119 -5.32 -7.74 -7.49
CA PRO A 119 -6.70 -8.08 -7.21
C PRO A 119 -7.64 -6.95 -7.63
N GLU A 120 -8.93 -7.28 -7.79
CA GLU A 120 -9.97 -6.25 -7.88
C GLU A 120 -9.90 -5.33 -6.66
N PHE A 121 -10.15 -4.04 -6.89
CA PHE A 121 -10.08 -3.04 -5.86
C PHE A 121 -11.30 -3.18 -4.93
N THR A 122 -11.07 -3.68 -3.72
CA THR A 122 -12.08 -3.80 -2.67
C THR A 122 -12.07 -2.55 -1.78
N GLU A 123 -13.24 -1.99 -1.50
CA GLU A 123 -13.43 -0.86 -0.56
C GLU A 123 -13.46 -1.31 0.90
#